data_AF-A0A1Y4RRG4-F1
#
_entry.id   AF-A0A1Y4RRG4-F1
#
_cell.length_a   1.000
_cell.length_b   1.000
_cell.length_c   1.000
_cell.angle_alpha   90.00
_cell.angle_beta   90.00
_cell.angle_gamma   90.00
#
_symmetry.space_group_name_H-M   'P 1'
#
loop_
_entity.id
_entity.type
_entity.pdbx_description
1 polymer ?
#
loop_
_entity_poly.entity_id
_entity_poly.type
_entity_poly.pdbx_seq_one_letter_code
_entity_poly.pdbx_strand_id
1 'polypeptide(L)'
;MQKTPFSALSQTSLDSRFQSQVWDKLPYEARLSLCQEMENRLAARQGLQPRTITAQPMENKRYGVQRGDTIVLNSHLLRDGVFRSTYLDANNVPRTFEITVPAAGWNLYDTICHEHTHGVQWDEGRAQTYVSYISPNRDYPLYRIQPDEREAFAVGQKETLEAIARVEAAIGRELPEKANYLATVREEAYEPALARAQMCYGDPGVQEVLDQVVFDRENGVTPDSPSLTYTYISEVYQDPGQDLAPEAHAPTQDLEDDGSAVLNTPGSSPGIVGQDMDDGSAALSGQSAGPSGGYGGLEGSGQDPSGGIDPA
;
A
#
# COMPACT_ATOMS: atom_id res chain seq x y z
N MET A 1 19.36 -16.12 -12.00
CA MET A 1 19.17 -14.66 -11.96
C MET A 1 19.23 -14.12 -13.39
N GLN A 2 18.19 -13.42 -13.84
CA GLN A 2 18.17 -12.85 -15.20
C GLN A 2 19.11 -11.64 -15.24
N LYS A 3 20.04 -11.59 -16.20
CA LYS A 3 20.97 -10.46 -16.30
C LYS A 3 20.27 -9.25 -16.90
N THR A 4 20.19 -8.16 -16.14
CA THR A 4 19.61 -6.89 -16.60
C THR A 4 20.70 -5.87 -16.96
N PRO A 5 20.38 -4.81 -17.73
CA PRO A 5 21.28 -3.68 -17.95
C PRO A 5 21.69 -2.94 -16.65
N PHE A 6 20.95 -3.15 -15.56
CA PHE A 6 21.16 -2.48 -14.27
C PHE A 6 21.93 -3.32 -13.26
N SER A 7 22.32 -4.55 -13.61
CA SER A 7 23.07 -5.48 -12.75
C SER A 7 24.39 -4.92 -12.19
N ALA A 8 25.00 -3.93 -12.85
CA ALA A 8 26.22 -3.27 -12.38
C ALA A 8 25.97 -2.11 -11.40
N LEU A 9 24.72 -1.67 -11.20
CA LEU A 9 24.41 -0.57 -10.27
C LEU A 9 24.55 -1.03 -8.81
N SER A 10 24.99 -0.14 -7.93
CA SER A 10 24.82 -0.33 -6.48
C SER A 10 23.33 -0.37 -6.10
N GLN A 11 22.98 -0.81 -4.89
CA GLN A 11 21.58 -0.78 -4.43
C GLN A 11 21.03 0.65 -4.40
N THR A 12 21.74 1.58 -3.79
CA THR A 12 21.34 3.00 -3.75
C THR A 12 21.17 3.60 -5.15
N SER A 13 22.07 3.24 -6.09
CA SER A 13 21.95 3.71 -7.48
C SER A 13 20.76 3.10 -8.20
N LEU A 14 20.39 1.86 -7.90
CA LEU A 14 19.17 1.22 -8.41
C LEU A 14 17.92 1.91 -7.84
N ASP A 15 17.84 2.03 -6.52
CA ASP A 15 16.72 2.66 -5.80
C ASP A 15 16.50 4.10 -6.28
N SER A 16 17.58 4.85 -6.52
CA SER A 16 17.51 6.23 -7.03
C SER A 16 16.81 6.37 -8.38
N ARG A 17 16.67 5.29 -9.16
CA ARG A 17 15.97 5.31 -10.46
C ARG A 17 14.45 5.35 -10.33
N PHE A 18 13.90 5.02 -9.16
CA PHE A 18 12.46 5.09 -8.86
C PHE A 18 11.99 6.48 -8.44
N GLN A 19 12.91 7.42 -8.18
CA GLN A 19 12.57 8.84 -8.00
C GLN A 19 11.88 9.39 -9.25
N SER A 20 10.79 10.15 -9.09
CA SER A 20 9.98 10.66 -10.22
C SER A 20 10.83 11.38 -11.28
N GLN A 21 11.75 12.26 -10.84
CA GLN A 21 12.64 13.02 -11.74
C GLN A 21 13.55 12.15 -12.65
N VAL A 22 13.77 10.89 -12.29
CA VAL A 22 14.51 9.89 -13.07
C VAL A 22 13.54 8.96 -13.78
N TRP A 23 12.60 8.37 -13.04
CA TRP A 23 11.61 7.41 -13.51
C TRP A 23 10.86 7.92 -14.74
N ASP A 24 10.39 9.18 -14.70
CA ASP A 24 9.56 9.77 -15.74
C ASP A 24 10.33 9.94 -17.07
N LYS A 25 11.67 9.90 -17.04
CA LYS A 25 12.54 10.01 -18.22
C LYS A 25 13.01 8.65 -18.74
N LEU A 26 12.79 7.57 -17.99
CA LEU A 26 13.17 6.23 -18.43
C LEU A 26 12.17 5.74 -19.50
N PRO A 27 12.65 5.14 -20.61
CA PRO A 27 11.76 4.48 -21.54
C PRO A 27 11.11 3.24 -20.88
N TYR A 28 9.96 2.83 -21.41
CA TYR A 28 9.19 1.68 -20.92
C TYR A 28 10.06 0.43 -20.66
N GLU A 29 10.89 0.03 -21.62
CA GLU A 29 11.75 -1.16 -21.48
C GLU A 29 12.81 -1.04 -20.37
N ALA A 30 13.29 0.18 -20.13
CA ALA A 30 14.21 0.46 -19.03
C ALA A 30 13.49 0.38 -17.68
N ARG A 31 12.25 0.85 -17.59
CA ARG A 31 11.43 0.70 -16.37
C ARG A 31 11.15 -0.78 -16.08
N LEU A 32 10.75 -1.55 -17.09
CA LEU A 32 10.52 -3.00 -16.94
C LEU A 32 11.80 -3.73 -16.50
N SER A 33 12.93 -3.45 -17.15
CA SER A 33 14.23 -4.03 -16.78
C SER A 33 14.71 -3.62 -15.39
N LEU A 34 14.37 -2.41 -14.94
CA LEU A 34 14.67 -1.91 -13.61
C LEU A 34 13.85 -2.64 -12.54
N CYS A 35 12.56 -2.85 -12.80
CA CYS A 35 11.68 -3.67 -11.96
C CYS A 35 12.20 -5.12 -11.86
N GLN A 36 12.63 -5.72 -12.99
CA GLN A 36 13.22 -7.07 -12.98
C GLN A 36 14.52 -7.14 -12.15
N GLU A 37 15.37 -6.11 -12.22
CA GLU A 37 16.59 -6.06 -11.42
C GLU A 37 16.30 -5.95 -9.93
N MET A 38 15.27 -5.18 -9.56
CA MET A 38 14.80 -5.09 -8.18
C MET A 38 14.33 -6.46 -7.66
N GLU A 39 13.47 -7.16 -8.40
CA GLU A 39 13.01 -8.50 -8.05
C GLU A 39 14.17 -9.50 -7.93
N ASN A 40 15.11 -9.44 -8.87
CA ASN A 40 16.31 -10.27 -8.82
C ASN A 40 17.07 -10.10 -7.48
N ARG A 41 17.22 -8.86 -7.01
CA ARG A 41 17.95 -8.57 -5.77
C ARG A 41 17.14 -8.92 -4.53
N LEU A 42 15.82 -8.71 -4.57
CA LEU A 42 14.93 -9.09 -3.49
C LEU A 42 14.98 -10.62 -3.27
N ALA A 43 14.79 -11.39 -4.33
CA ALA A 43 14.90 -12.85 -4.28
C ALA A 43 16.29 -13.32 -3.83
N ALA A 44 17.37 -12.70 -4.34
CA ALA A 44 18.73 -13.05 -3.94
C ALA A 44 19.00 -12.78 -2.44
N ARG A 45 18.48 -11.68 -1.87
CA ARG A 45 18.59 -11.38 -0.43
C ARG A 45 17.93 -12.45 0.44
N GLN A 46 16.87 -13.08 -0.07
CA GLN A 46 16.11 -14.11 0.63
C GLN A 46 16.53 -15.54 0.27
N GLY A 47 17.49 -15.71 -0.65
CA GLY A 47 17.92 -17.03 -1.12
C GLY A 47 16.89 -17.76 -2.00
N LEU A 48 15.97 -17.00 -2.62
CA LEU A 48 14.89 -17.52 -3.45
C LEU A 48 15.20 -17.42 -4.94
N GLN A 49 14.43 -18.13 -5.77
CA GLN A 49 14.44 -17.89 -7.21
C GLN A 49 13.66 -16.61 -7.52
N PRO A 50 14.18 -15.73 -8.40
CA PRO A 50 13.47 -14.53 -8.77
C PRO A 50 12.30 -14.85 -9.68
N ARG A 51 11.22 -14.08 -9.51
CA ARG A 51 10.09 -14.06 -10.43
C ARG A 51 10.42 -13.29 -11.69
N THR A 52 9.73 -13.65 -12.77
CA THR A 52 9.79 -12.89 -14.01
C THR A 52 8.85 -11.69 -13.90
N ILE A 53 9.36 -10.49 -14.16
CA ILE A 53 8.55 -9.28 -14.25
C ILE A 53 8.05 -9.14 -15.70
N THR A 54 6.74 -9.05 -15.84
CA THR A 54 6.07 -8.71 -17.11
C THR A 54 5.12 -7.54 -16.89
N ALA A 55 4.54 -7.01 -17.96
CA ALA A 55 3.52 -5.98 -17.84
C ALA A 55 2.40 -6.18 -18.88
N GLN A 56 1.18 -5.92 -18.44
CA GLN A 56 -0.04 -6.05 -19.24
C GLN A 56 -1.03 -4.93 -18.90
N PRO A 57 -1.93 -4.55 -19.81
CA PRO A 57 -3.01 -3.61 -19.49
C PRO A 57 -3.86 -4.15 -18.34
N MET A 58 -4.11 -3.31 -17.33
CA MET A 58 -5.02 -3.61 -16.24
C MET A 58 -5.95 -2.42 -16.00
N GLU A 59 -7.21 -2.73 -15.73
CA GLU A 59 -8.27 -1.76 -15.43
C GLU A 59 -8.45 -1.59 -13.91
N ASN A 60 -9.21 -0.58 -13.50
CA ASN A 60 -9.75 -0.42 -12.14
C ASN A 60 -8.69 -0.29 -11.03
N LYS A 61 -7.77 0.66 -11.20
CA LYS A 61 -6.76 1.01 -10.17
C LYS A 61 -5.87 -0.15 -9.72
N ARG A 62 -5.73 -1.22 -10.50
CA ARG A 62 -4.85 -2.34 -10.19
C ARG A 62 -3.39 -2.00 -10.48
N TYR A 63 -2.52 -2.16 -9.49
CA TYR A 63 -1.07 -1.93 -9.62
C TYR A 63 -0.34 -3.10 -10.28
N GLY A 64 -0.62 -4.33 -9.84
CA GLY A 64 0.00 -5.55 -10.32
C GLY A 64 -0.73 -6.79 -9.81
N VAL A 65 -0.16 -7.97 -10.10
CA VAL A 65 -0.58 -9.26 -9.56
C VAL A 65 0.55 -10.31 -9.72
N GLN A 66 0.75 -11.13 -8.70
CA GLN A 66 1.58 -12.33 -8.78
C GLN A 66 0.78 -13.52 -9.36
N ARG A 67 1.43 -14.26 -10.28
CA ARG A 67 0.88 -15.46 -10.93
C ARG A 67 2.00 -16.48 -11.13
N GLY A 68 2.07 -17.48 -10.24
CA GLY A 68 3.11 -18.51 -10.30
C GLY A 68 4.53 -17.92 -10.23
N ASP A 69 5.33 -18.16 -11.27
CA ASP A 69 6.71 -17.64 -11.35
C ASP A 69 6.80 -16.21 -11.91
N THR A 70 5.67 -15.53 -12.08
CA THR A 70 5.59 -14.23 -12.75
C THR A 70 4.91 -13.19 -11.86
N ILE A 71 5.45 -11.96 -11.86
CA ILE A 71 4.75 -10.77 -11.37
C ILE A 71 4.37 -9.94 -12.59
N VAL A 72 3.08 -9.67 -12.75
CA VAL A 72 2.54 -8.87 -13.86
C VAL A 72 2.23 -7.47 -13.33
N LEU A 73 2.87 -6.44 -13.89
CA LEU A 73 2.64 -5.05 -13.53
C LEU A 73 1.63 -4.40 -14.48
N ASN A 74 0.88 -3.40 -14.02
CA ASN A 74 0.00 -2.62 -14.88
C ASN A 74 0.82 -1.81 -15.89
N SER A 75 0.65 -2.11 -17.18
CA SER A 75 1.40 -1.45 -18.24
C SER A 75 1.09 0.05 -18.36
N HIS A 76 -0.11 0.49 -17.99
CA HIS A 76 -0.47 1.92 -17.99
C HIS A 76 0.28 2.68 -16.89
N LEU A 77 0.39 2.07 -15.71
CA LEU A 77 1.18 2.63 -14.63
C LEU A 77 2.68 2.66 -14.98
N LEU A 78 3.19 1.54 -15.53
CA LEU A 78 4.59 1.41 -15.92
C LEU A 78 4.97 2.39 -17.04
N ARG A 79 4.08 2.63 -18.02
CA ARG A 79 4.35 3.47 -19.20
C ARG A 79 4.03 4.95 -18.96
N ASP A 80 2.88 5.25 -18.38
CA ASP A 80 2.31 6.60 -18.36
C ASP A 80 2.15 7.14 -16.94
N GLY A 81 2.32 6.31 -15.91
CA GLY A 81 2.10 6.73 -14.52
C GLY A 81 0.61 6.92 -14.19
N VAL A 82 -0.29 6.21 -14.89
CA VAL A 82 -1.73 6.35 -14.73
C VAL A 82 -2.43 5.02 -14.50
N PHE A 83 -3.56 5.08 -13.81
CA PHE A 83 -4.60 4.06 -13.93
C PHE A 83 -5.54 4.39 -15.05
N ARG A 84 -6.01 3.34 -15.72
CA ARG A 84 -7.03 3.42 -16.75
C ARG A 84 -8.28 2.70 -16.27
N SER A 85 -9.43 3.32 -16.47
CA SER A 85 -10.73 2.70 -16.23
C SER A 85 -11.67 2.99 -17.40
N THR A 86 -12.33 1.95 -17.87
CA THR A 86 -13.30 2.00 -18.95
C THR A 86 -14.70 1.66 -18.45
N TYR A 87 -15.66 2.55 -18.70
CA TYR A 87 -17.07 2.36 -18.36
C TYR A 87 -17.96 2.60 -19.58
N LEU A 88 -19.20 2.09 -19.55
CA LEU A 88 -20.19 2.39 -20.58
C LEU A 88 -20.97 3.64 -20.17
N ASP A 89 -21.05 4.63 -21.06
CA ASP A 89 -21.95 5.77 -20.85
C ASP A 89 -23.43 5.37 -21.02
N ALA A 90 -24.34 6.32 -20.81
CA ALA A 90 -25.79 6.09 -20.90
C ALA A 90 -26.27 5.55 -22.27
N ASN A 91 -25.43 5.61 -23.31
CA ASN A 91 -25.74 5.10 -24.64
C ASN A 91 -24.99 3.79 -24.97
N ASN A 92 -24.43 3.11 -23.96
CA ASN A 92 -23.56 1.95 -24.12
C ASN A 92 -22.30 2.21 -24.94
N VAL A 93 -21.80 3.46 -24.95
CA VAL A 93 -20.53 3.78 -25.61
C VAL A 93 -19.40 3.70 -24.59
N PRO A 94 -18.33 2.93 -24.86
CA PRO A 94 -17.17 2.87 -23.97
C PRO A 94 -16.50 4.24 -23.83
N ARG A 95 -16.31 4.68 -22.59
CA ARG A 95 -15.54 5.85 -22.19
C ARG A 95 -14.39 5.41 -21.32
N THR A 96 -13.19 5.88 -21.65
CA THR A 96 -12.00 5.68 -20.84
C THR A 96 -11.67 6.98 -20.12
N PHE A 97 -11.36 6.89 -18.84
CA PHE A 97 -10.69 7.95 -18.11
C PHE A 97 -9.37 7.45 -17.52
N GLU A 98 -8.46 8.38 -17.30
CA GLU A 98 -7.15 8.12 -16.72
C GLU A 98 -7.02 8.87 -15.39
N ILE A 99 -6.41 8.21 -14.40
CA ILE A 99 -6.11 8.79 -13.10
C ILE A 99 -4.60 8.76 -12.92
N THR A 100 -3.98 9.93 -12.82
CA THR A 100 -2.55 10.05 -12.53
C THR A 100 -2.23 9.48 -11.16
N VAL A 101 -1.21 8.62 -11.09
CA VAL A 101 -0.71 8.03 -9.86
C VAL A 101 0.47 8.85 -9.35
N PRO A 102 0.36 9.48 -8.16
CA PRO A 102 1.48 10.18 -7.54
C PRO A 102 2.64 9.22 -7.29
N ALA A 103 3.89 9.66 -7.48
CA ALA A 103 5.07 8.85 -7.19
C ALA A 103 5.03 7.43 -7.82
N ALA A 104 4.62 7.31 -9.08
CA ALA A 104 4.41 6.03 -9.77
C ALA A 104 5.61 5.05 -9.66
N GLY A 105 6.84 5.56 -9.71
CA GLY A 105 8.04 4.76 -9.50
C GLY A 105 8.07 4.08 -8.12
N TRP A 106 7.82 4.83 -7.04
CA TRP A 106 7.78 4.27 -5.69
C TRP A 106 6.58 3.35 -5.47
N ASN A 107 5.42 3.65 -6.04
CA ASN A 107 4.28 2.74 -5.97
C ASN A 107 4.54 1.42 -6.72
N LEU A 108 5.29 1.43 -7.83
CA LEU A 108 5.72 0.20 -8.50
C LEU A 108 6.83 -0.54 -7.73
N TYR A 109 7.70 0.17 -7.03
CA TYR A 109 8.65 -0.46 -6.08
C TYR A 109 7.86 -1.24 -5.02
N ASP A 110 6.90 -0.59 -4.35
CA ASP A 110 6.03 -1.21 -3.36
C ASP A 110 5.32 -2.45 -3.93
N THR A 111 4.70 -2.28 -5.10
CA THR A 111 4.01 -3.38 -5.80
C THR A 111 4.92 -4.59 -6.00
N ILE A 112 6.17 -4.40 -6.42
CA ILE A 112 7.08 -5.54 -6.62
C ILE A 112 7.38 -6.25 -5.29
N CYS A 113 7.62 -5.50 -4.21
CA CYS A 113 7.85 -6.09 -2.89
C CYS A 113 6.61 -6.82 -2.35
N HIS A 114 5.44 -6.23 -2.54
CA HIS A 114 4.15 -6.83 -2.17
C HIS A 114 3.90 -8.14 -2.94
N GLU A 115 3.97 -8.10 -4.26
CA GLU A 115 3.72 -9.27 -5.12
C GLU A 115 4.81 -10.34 -4.99
N HIS A 116 6.06 -9.95 -4.70
CA HIS A 116 7.11 -10.89 -4.34
C HIS A 116 6.73 -11.68 -3.08
N THR A 117 6.15 -11.01 -2.08
CA THR A 117 5.72 -11.63 -0.82
C THR A 117 4.61 -12.66 -1.06
N HIS A 118 3.63 -12.35 -1.91
CA HIS A 118 2.65 -13.34 -2.37
C HIS A 118 3.29 -14.54 -3.06
N GLY A 119 4.35 -14.27 -3.82
CA GLY A 119 5.20 -15.31 -4.34
C GLY A 119 5.83 -16.21 -3.27
N VAL A 120 6.42 -15.62 -2.22
CA VAL A 120 7.03 -16.38 -1.12
C VAL A 120 5.98 -17.21 -0.40
N GLN A 121 4.82 -16.62 -0.09
CA GLN A 121 3.64 -17.30 0.47
C GLN A 121 3.22 -18.50 -0.38
N TRP A 122 3.27 -18.36 -1.71
CA TRP A 122 3.02 -19.47 -2.63
C TRP A 122 4.06 -20.59 -2.52
N ASP A 123 5.35 -20.26 -2.49
CA ASP A 123 6.42 -21.25 -2.37
C ASP A 123 6.41 -21.99 -1.02
N GLU A 124 5.94 -21.32 0.03
CA GLU A 124 5.72 -21.90 1.37
C GLU A 124 4.49 -22.80 1.43
N GLY A 125 3.69 -22.85 0.36
CA GLY A 125 2.44 -23.62 0.30
C GLY A 125 1.25 -22.93 0.97
N ARG A 126 1.39 -21.69 1.44
CA ARG A 126 0.29 -20.90 2.00
C ARG A 126 -0.75 -20.57 0.94
N ALA A 127 -0.32 -20.19 -0.26
CA ALA A 127 -1.25 -19.86 -1.35
C ALA A 127 -1.90 -21.07 -2.05
N GLN A 128 -1.57 -22.32 -1.68
CA GLN A 128 -2.36 -23.49 -2.10
C GLN A 128 -3.77 -23.50 -1.47
N THR A 129 -4.04 -22.56 -0.56
CA THR A 129 -5.32 -22.40 0.13
C THR A 129 -6.18 -21.29 -0.50
N TYR A 130 -6.19 -21.05 -1.83
CA TYR A 130 -7.21 -20.18 -2.48
C TYR A 130 -8.69 -20.54 -2.11
N VAL A 131 -8.91 -21.68 -1.44
CA VAL A 131 -10.13 -22.01 -0.68
C VAL A 131 -10.43 -21.07 0.52
N SER A 132 -9.47 -20.25 0.91
CA SER A 132 -9.40 -19.37 2.08
C SER A 132 -8.79 -18.02 1.69
N TYR A 133 -9.08 -17.53 0.48
CA TYR A 133 -8.74 -16.17 0.05
C TYR A 133 -10.01 -15.32 -0.18
N ILE A 134 -10.10 -14.17 0.48
CA ILE A 134 -11.19 -13.22 0.26
C ILE A 134 -10.80 -12.33 -0.91
N SER A 135 -11.60 -12.33 -1.97
CA SER A 135 -11.39 -11.42 -3.11
C SER A 135 -11.72 -9.98 -2.72
N PRO A 136 -10.97 -8.97 -3.23
CA PRO A 136 -11.27 -7.56 -3.00
C PRO A 136 -12.69 -7.14 -3.45
N ASN A 137 -13.30 -7.87 -4.38
CA ASN A 137 -14.66 -7.60 -4.85
C ASN A 137 -15.75 -8.12 -3.91
N ARG A 138 -15.41 -9.04 -2.99
CA ARG A 138 -16.37 -9.64 -2.06
C ARG A 138 -16.46 -8.85 -0.77
N ASP A 139 -15.31 -8.60 -0.15
CA ASP A 139 -15.23 -7.79 1.05
C ASP A 139 -13.86 -7.11 1.09
N TYR A 140 -13.79 -5.88 0.60
CA TYR A 140 -12.54 -5.13 0.52
C TYR A 140 -11.89 -4.89 1.90
N PRO A 141 -12.64 -4.52 2.96
CA PRO A 141 -12.09 -4.42 4.31
C PRO A 141 -11.43 -5.72 4.79
N LEU A 142 -12.12 -6.87 4.71
CA LEU A 142 -11.56 -8.16 5.13
C LEU A 142 -10.39 -8.60 4.24
N TYR A 143 -10.52 -8.42 2.92
CA TYR A 143 -9.43 -8.65 1.96
C TYR A 143 -8.14 -7.98 2.42
N ARG A 144 -8.20 -6.70 2.84
CA ARG A 144 -6.99 -5.97 3.25
C ARG A 144 -6.38 -6.42 4.58
N ILE A 145 -7.17 -7.01 5.48
CA ILE A 145 -6.71 -7.41 6.81
C ILE A 145 -6.46 -8.91 6.95
N GLN A 146 -6.75 -9.71 5.91
CA GLN A 146 -6.45 -11.14 5.93
C GLN A 146 -4.93 -11.38 6.03
N PRO A 147 -4.49 -12.48 6.66
CA PRO A 147 -3.10 -12.67 7.07
C PRO A 147 -2.05 -12.43 5.97
N ASP A 148 -2.26 -13.04 4.80
CA ASP A 148 -1.30 -12.99 3.69
C ASP A 148 -1.21 -11.60 3.05
N GLU A 149 -2.35 -10.92 2.86
CA GLU A 149 -2.37 -9.53 2.36
C GLU A 149 -1.74 -8.58 3.38
N ARG A 150 -2.12 -8.71 4.66
CA ARG A 150 -1.57 -7.90 5.75
C ARG A 150 -0.04 -7.98 5.79
N GLU A 151 0.53 -9.18 5.65
CA GLU A 151 1.97 -9.37 5.54
C GLU A 151 2.54 -8.71 4.27
N ALA A 152 1.95 -8.97 3.10
CA ALA A 152 2.44 -8.45 1.82
C ALA A 152 2.45 -6.92 1.79
N PHE A 153 1.42 -6.26 2.31
CA PHE A 153 1.38 -4.80 2.45
C PHE A 153 2.41 -4.26 3.44
N ALA A 154 2.59 -4.93 4.58
CA ALA A 154 3.60 -4.53 5.56
C ALA A 154 5.02 -4.63 4.98
N VAL A 155 5.33 -5.70 4.24
CA VAL A 155 6.63 -5.89 3.57
C VAL A 155 6.80 -4.88 2.44
N GLY A 156 5.79 -4.69 1.59
CA GLY A 156 5.80 -3.71 0.50
C GLY A 156 6.13 -2.29 1.00
N GLN A 157 5.41 -1.85 2.03
CA GLN A 157 5.63 -0.54 2.63
C GLN A 157 7.01 -0.42 3.28
N LYS A 158 7.42 -1.42 4.06
CA LYS A 158 8.71 -1.41 4.75
C LYS A 158 9.87 -1.30 3.77
N GLU A 159 9.93 -2.17 2.77
CA GLU A 159 11.03 -2.19 1.79
C GLU A 159 11.10 -0.89 0.98
N THR A 160 9.95 -0.31 0.65
CA THR A 160 9.86 0.96 -0.07
C THR A 160 10.36 2.13 0.77
N LEU A 161 9.93 2.22 2.04
CA LEU A 161 10.38 3.27 2.95
C LEU A 161 11.88 3.15 3.26
N GLU A 162 12.41 1.95 3.39
CA GLU A 162 13.86 1.72 3.53
C GLU A 162 14.63 2.15 2.27
N ALA A 163 14.09 1.89 1.08
CA ALA A 163 14.69 2.34 -0.18
C ALA A 163 14.69 3.87 -0.31
N ILE A 164 13.56 4.52 0.01
CA ILE A 164 13.46 5.98 0.06
C ILE A 164 14.49 6.53 1.05
N ALA A 165 14.57 5.98 2.27
CA ALA A 165 15.51 6.44 3.28
C ALA A 165 16.99 6.26 2.85
N ARG A 166 17.33 5.15 2.18
CA ARG A 166 18.66 4.96 1.59
C ARG A 166 19.01 6.03 0.56
N VAL A 167 18.05 6.39 -0.28
CA VAL A 167 18.23 7.44 -1.29
C VAL A 167 18.36 8.82 -0.63
N GLU A 168 17.48 9.15 0.31
CA GLU A 168 17.51 10.42 1.09
C GLU A 168 18.86 10.61 1.79
N ALA A 169 19.36 9.55 2.45
CA ALA A 169 20.67 9.56 3.10
C ALA A 169 21.82 9.80 2.11
N ALA A 170 21.74 9.23 0.91
CA ALA A 170 22.78 9.38 -0.11
C ALA A 170 22.81 10.78 -0.75
N ILE A 171 21.66 11.44 -0.87
CA ILE A 171 21.56 12.80 -1.44
C ILE A 171 21.59 13.92 -0.39
N GLY A 172 21.50 13.57 0.90
CA GLY A 172 21.54 14.52 2.02
C GLY A 172 20.29 15.40 2.15
N ARG A 173 19.14 14.97 1.62
CA ARG A 173 17.86 15.70 1.71
C ARG A 173 16.67 14.75 1.58
N GLU A 174 15.52 15.17 2.10
CA GLU A 174 14.26 14.47 1.92
C GLU A 174 13.77 14.52 0.46
N LEU A 175 13.12 13.44 0.02
CA LEU A 175 12.50 13.36 -1.29
C LEU A 175 11.07 13.92 -1.21
N PRO A 176 10.72 14.96 -2.00
CA PRO A 176 9.36 15.48 -2.03
C PRO A 176 8.31 14.42 -2.37
N GLU A 177 8.65 13.46 -3.23
CA GLU A 177 7.73 12.38 -3.60
C GLU A 177 7.46 11.35 -2.49
N LYS A 178 8.19 11.38 -1.37
CA LYS A 178 7.90 10.55 -0.20
C LYS A 178 6.51 10.85 0.38
N ALA A 179 6.13 12.13 0.46
CA ALA A 179 4.82 12.52 0.93
C ALA A 179 3.71 12.04 -0.04
N ASN A 180 3.97 12.09 -1.35
CA ASN A 180 3.05 11.60 -2.37
C ASN A 180 2.84 10.08 -2.26
N TYR A 181 3.92 9.32 -2.09
CA TYR A 181 3.85 7.87 -1.84
C TYR A 181 3.12 7.57 -0.51
N LEU A 182 3.43 8.28 0.56
CA LEU A 182 2.74 8.09 1.84
C LEU A 182 1.24 8.39 1.75
N ALA A 183 0.84 9.36 0.94
CA ALA A 183 -0.57 9.65 0.69
C ALA A 183 -1.28 8.48 -0.02
N THR A 184 -0.63 7.84 -1.00
CA THR A 184 -1.23 6.69 -1.72
C THR A 184 -1.39 5.48 -0.82
N VAL A 185 -0.38 5.14 -0.01
CA VAL A 185 -0.47 3.95 0.86
C VAL A 185 -1.31 4.17 2.13
N ARG A 186 -1.57 5.42 2.54
CA ARG A 186 -2.33 5.71 3.75
C ARG A 186 -3.80 5.29 3.63
N GLU A 187 -4.43 5.53 2.48
CA GLU A 187 -5.84 5.18 2.27
C GLU A 187 -6.07 3.67 2.31
N GLU A 188 -5.04 2.92 1.94
CA GLU A 188 -5.05 1.48 1.88
C GLU A 188 -4.26 0.82 3.05
N ALA A 189 -3.90 1.57 4.08
CA ALA A 189 -3.16 1.04 5.22
C ALA A 189 -4.02 0.07 6.06
N TYR A 190 -3.34 -0.75 6.86
CA TYR A 190 -3.96 -1.74 7.75
C TYR A 190 -4.97 -1.13 8.72
N GLU A 191 -4.58 -0.09 9.46
CA GLU A 191 -5.44 0.50 10.52
C GLU A 191 -6.77 1.05 9.98
N PRO A 192 -6.80 1.85 8.88
CA PRO A 192 -8.07 2.21 8.24
C PRO A 192 -8.90 1.02 7.76
N ALA A 193 -8.27 -0.03 7.22
CA ALA A 193 -8.99 -1.22 6.77
C ALA A 193 -9.61 -1.99 7.95
N LEU A 194 -8.86 -2.16 9.04
CA LEU A 194 -9.33 -2.78 10.27
C LEU A 194 -10.49 -1.99 10.87
N ALA A 195 -10.38 -0.67 10.97
CA ALA A 195 -11.45 0.18 11.49
C ALA A 195 -12.74 0.04 10.64
N ARG A 196 -12.62 0.00 9.31
CA ARG A 196 -13.77 -0.26 8.42
C ARG A 196 -14.37 -1.65 8.68
N ALA A 197 -13.53 -2.69 8.79
CA ALA A 197 -14.00 -4.05 9.08
C ALA A 197 -14.73 -4.12 10.44
N GLN A 198 -14.17 -3.53 11.50
CA GLN A 198 -14.80 -3.48 12.82
C GLN A 198 -16.17 -2.78 12.77
N MET A 199 -16.30 -1.72 11.98
CA MET A 199 -17.58 -1.03 11.77
C MET A 199 -18.57 -1.88 10.96
N CYS A 200 -18.14 -2.48 9.84
CA CYS A 200 -18.99 -3.30 8.97
C CYS A 200 -19.55 -4.54 9.70
N TYR A 201 -18.73 -5.17 10.53
CA TYR A 201 -19.10 -6.40 11.24
C TYR A 201 -19.66 -6.15 12.65
N GLY A 202 -19.55 -4.91 13.17
CA GLY A 202 -19.94 -4.59 14.54
C GLY A 202 -19.14 -5.36 15.58
N ASP A 203 -17.93 -5.79 15.25
CA ASP A 203 -17.09 -6.67 16.05
C ASP A 203 -15.68 -6.06 16.21
N PRO A 204 -15.29 -5.59 17.41
CA PRO A 204 -13.94 -5.07 17.64
C PRO A 204 -12.86 -6.14 17.48
N GLY A 205 -13.21 -7.42 17.65
CA GLY A 205 -12.32 -8.58 17.51
C GLY A 205 -12.38 -9.25 16.13
N VAL A 206 -12.85 -8.55 15.10
CA VAL A 206 -13.02 -9.11 13.74
C VAL A 206 -11.73 -9.68 13.17
N GLN A 207 -10.57 -9.12 13.53
CA GLN A 207 -9.27 -9.62 13.08
C GLN A 207 -8.97 -11.01 13.67
N GLU A 208 -9.17 -11.19 14.97
CA GLU A 208 -8.93 -12.46 15.64
C GLU A 208 -9.88 -13.53 15.12
N VAL A 209 -11.13 -13.16 14.82
CA VAL A 209 -12.09 -14.07 14.19
C VAL A 209 -11.66 -14.43 12.77
N LEU A 210 -11.18 -13.47 11.97
CA LEU A 210 -10.66 -13.73 10.62
C LEU A 210 -9.47 -14.69 10.65
N ASP A 211 -8.49 -14.43 11.53
CA ASP A 211 -7.30 -15.27 11.70
C ASP A 211 -7.70 -16.70 12.13
N GLN A 212 -8.73 -16.84 13.00
CA GLN A 212 -9.27 -18.14 13.40
C GLN A 212 -10.00 -18.85 12.25
N VAL A 213 -10.79 -18.16 11.44
CA VAL A 213 -11.48 -18.76 10.27
C VAL A 213 -10.47 -19.29 9.27
N VAL A 214 -9.41 -18.53 8.98
CA VAL A 214 -8.33 -18.99 8.08
C VAL A 214 -7.68 -20.25 8.65
N PHE A 215 -7.25 -20.21 9.91
CA PHE A 215 -6.63 -21.35 10.59
C PHE A 215 -7.53 -22.60 10.56
N ASP A 216 -8.81 -22.46 10.92
CA ASP A 216 -9.74 -23.59 10.98
C ASP A 216 -9.96 -24.20 9.61
N ARG A 217 -10.11 -23.38 8.55
CA ARG A 217 -10.27 -23.87 7.18
C ARG A 217 -9.03 -24.60 6.67
N GLU A 218 -7.83 -24.08 6.94
CA GLU A 218 -6.57 -24.72 6.55
C GLU A 218 -6.36 -26.07 7.23
N ASN A 219 -6.95 -26.25 8.42
CA ASN A 219 -6.85 -27.48 9.21
C ASN A 219 -8.10 -28.38 9.12
N GLY A 220 -9.11 -28.00 8.31
CA GLY A 220 -10.36 -28.76 8.18
C GLY A 220 -11.20 -28.82 9.45
N VAL A 221 -11.09 -27.81 10.31
CA VAL A 221 -11.81 -27.69 11.58
C VAL A 221 -13.12 -26.93 11.35
N THR A 222 -14.20 -27.43 11.94
CA THR A 222 -15.49 -26.74 11.99
C THR A 222 -15.86 -26.53 13.46
N PRO A 223 -16.05 -25.28 13.93
CA PRO A 223 -16.45 -25.03 15.30
C PRO A 223 -17.85 -25.57 15.61
N ASP A 224 -18.04 -26.13 16.81
CA ASP A 224 -19.36 -26.61 17.27
C ASP A 224 -20.35 -25.46 17.54
N SER A 225 -19.86 -24.25 17.79
CA SER A 225 -20.68 -23.06 18.10
C SER A 225 -19.98 -21.78 17.64
N PRO A 226 -19.94 -21.52 16.32
CA PRO A 226 -19.29 -20.33 15.78
C PRO A 226 -20.03 -19.05 16.19
N SER A 227 -19.29 -17.94 16.34
CA SER A 227 -19.90 -16.62 16.49
C SER A 227 -20.60 -16.20 15.18
N LEU A 228 -21.45 -15.16 15.26
CA LEU A 228 -22.07 -14.58 14.07
C LEU A 228 -21.00 -14.07 13.09
N THR A 229 -20.00 -13.34 13.59
CA THR A 229 -18.86 -12.85 12.79
C THR A 229 -18.12 -14.01 12.11
N TYR A 230 -17.84 -15.10 12.84
CA TYR A 230 -17.18 -16.28 12.26
C TYR A 230 -17.99 -16.86 11.10
N THR A 231 -19.31 -16.97 11.31
CA THR A 231 -20.23 -17.50 10.29
C THR A 231 -20.22 -16.64 9.04
N TYR A 232 -20.35 -15.32 9.19
CA TYR A 232 -20.31 -14.39 8.06
C TYR A 232 -18.97 -14.42 7.31
N ILE A 233 -17.84 -14.38 8.02
CA ILE A 233 -16.52 -14.46 7.39
C ILE A 233 -16.37 -15.80 6.64
N SER A 234 -16.84 -16.90 7.24
CA SER A 234 -16.80 -18.23 6.62
C SER A 234 -17.62 -18.30 5.32
N GLU A 235 -18.75 -17.60 5.23
CA GLU A 235 -19.58 -17.52 4.03
C GLU A 235 -18.89 -16.74 2.90
N VAL A 236 -18.15 -15.67 3.22
CA VAL A 236 -17.38 -14.90 2.24
C VAL A 236 -16.36 -15.79 1.50
N TYR A 237 -15.77 -16.76 2.21
CA TYR A 237 -14.83 -17.75 1.66
C TYR A 237 -15.47 -18.90 0.86
N GLN A 238 -16.77 -19.19 1.02
CA GLN A 238 -17.36 -20.45 0.54
C GLN A 238 -17.67 -20.54 -0.95
N ASP A 239 -17.48 -19.47 -1.73
CA ASP A 239 -17.84 -19.50 -3.16
C ASP A 239 -16.64 -19.15 -4.07
N PRO A 240 -15.76 -20.13 -4.33
CA PRO A 240 -14.65 -20.01 -5.27
C PRO A 240 -15.08 -20.03 -6.75
N GLY A 241 -16.39 -19.98 -7.03
CA GLY A 241 -16.95 -20.20 -8.38
C GLY A 241 -16.99 -19.01 -9.33
N GLN A 242 -16.61 -17.79 -8.92
CA GLN A 242 -16.86 -16.60 -9.77
C GLN A 242 -15.68 -15.65 -10.07
N ASP A 243 -14.51 -15.75 -9.44
CA ASP A 243 -13.46 -14.71 -9.65
C ASP A 243 -12.24 -15.14 -10.49
N LEU A 244 -12.28 -16.31 -11.15
CA LEU A 244 -11.25 -16.73 -12.11
C LEU A 244 -11.66 -16.59 -13.59
N ALA A 245 -12.80 -15.97 -13.90
CA ALA A 245 -13.21 -15.66 -15.26
C ALA A 245 -12.86 -14.19 -15.62
N PRO A 246 -12.21 -13.92 -16.77
CA PRO A 246 -12.15 -12.56 -17.28
C PRO A 246 -13.53 -12.15 -17.84
N GLU A 247 -13.94 -10.92 -17.53
CA GLU A 247 -15.07 -10.17 -18.07
C GLU A 247 -16.50 -10.60 -17.66
N ALA A 248 -17.18 -9.74 -16.90
CA ALA A 248 -18.30 -8.92 -17.37
C ALA A 248 -19.03 -8.26 -16.19
N HIS A 249 -19.12 -6.93 -16.24
CA HIS A 249 -20.07 -6.05 -15.52
C HIS A 249 -20.34 -6.29 -14.02
N ALA A 250 -19.88 -5.35 -13.19
CA ALA A 250 -20.54 -5.03 -11.93
C ALA A 250 -21.03 -3.56 -11.96
N PRO A 251 -22.14 -3.26 -11.27
CA PRO A 251 -22.92 -2.04 -11.47
C PRO A 251 -22.27 -0.84 -10.78
N THR A 252 -22.57 0.33 -11.31
CA THR A 252 -22.42 1.64 -10.67
C THR A 252 -22.93 1.59 -9.23
N GLN A 253 -22.02 1.78 -8.27
CA GLN A 253 -22.38 2.38 -6.99
C GLN A 253 -21.94 3.83 -7.03
N ASP A 254 -22.93 4.69 -6.78
CA ASP A 254 -22.83 6.13 -6.74
C ASP A 254 -21.69 6.58 -5.84
N LEU A 255 -20.64 7.13 -6.47
CA LEU A 255 -19.81 8.13 -5.81
C LEU A 255 -20.52 9.45 -6.02
N GLU A 256 -21.34 9.84 -5.05
CA GLU A 256 -21.75 11.23 -4.93
C GLU A 256 -20.49 12.08 -4.75
N ASP A 257 -20.29 12.91 -5.77
CA ASP A 257 -19.24 13.90 -5.97
C ASP A 257 -19.48 15.09 -5.02
N ASP A 258 -18.77 15.08 -3.88
CA ASP A 258 -18.51 16.24 -3.04
C ASP A 258 -17.01 16.53 -3.12
N GLY A 259 -16.65 17.43 -4.03
CA GLY A 259 -15.26 17.83 -4.20
C GLY A 259 -15.04 18.88 -5.27
N SER A 260 -15.85 19.94 -5.28
CA SER A 260 -15.75 21.07 -6.21
C SER A 260 -14.35 21.70 -6.26
N ALA A 261 -13.55 21.31 -7.26
CA ALA A 261 -12.38 22.07 -7.70
C ALA A 261 -12.85 23.24 -8.59
N VAL A 262 -13.17 24.37 -7.95
CA VAL A 262 -13.49 25.62 -8.64
C VAL A 262 -12.24 26.14 -9.36
N LEU A 263 -12.26 26.05 -10.68
CA LEU A 263 -11.34 26.75 -11.59
C LEU A 263 -11.51 28.26 -11.43
N ASN A 264 -10.42 28.91 -11.05
CA ASN A 264 -10.32 30.35 -10.91
C ASN A 264 -9.98 30.97 -12.27
N THR A 265 -10.83 31.84 -12.83
CA THR A 265 -10.43 33.00 -13.68
C THR A 265 -11.63 33.95 -13.90
N PRO A 266 -11.38 35.25 -14.21
CA PRO A 266 -12.09 36.37 -13.62
C PRO A 266 -13.17 36.98 -14.55
N GLY A 267 -14.21 37.56 -13.95
CA GLY A 267 -15.07 38.51 -14.66
C GLY A 267 -16.45 38.72 -14.04
N SER A 268 -16.62 39.89 -13.42
CA SER A 268 -17.88 40.64 -13.28
C SER A 268 -18.90 40.19 -12.22
N SER A 269 -18.90 40.91 -11.09
CA SER A 269 -20.07 41.11 -10.21
C SER A 269 -21.23 41.76 -11.00
N PRO A 270 -22.51 41.62 -10.59
CA PRO A 270 -23.04 42.30 -9.39
C PRO A 270 -24.19 41.60 -8.59
N GLY A 271 -24.37 42.04 -7.34
CA GLY A 271 -25.65 42.01 -6.58
C GLY A 271 -25.78 40.91 -5.52
N ILE A 272 -25.39 41.11 -4.26
CA ILE A 272 -26.20 41.66 -3.13
C ILE A 272 -27.59 41.01 -3.00
N VAL A 273 -27.75 40.13 -1.99
CA VAL A 273 -28.70 40.08 -0.84
C VAL A 273 -28.31 38.78 -0.11
N GLY A 274 -27.80 38.69 1.12
CA GLY A 274 -28.18 39.36 2.36
C GLY A 274 -28.92 38.34 3.24
N GLN A 275 -28.24 37.71 4.21
CA GLN A 275 -28.71 37.48 5.58
C GLN A 275 -27.81 36.49 6.35
N ASP A 276 -27.06 37.08 7.27
CA ASP A 276 -26.60 36.63 8.59
C ASP A 276 -27.26 35.36 9.15
N MET A 277 -26.45 34.44 9.70
CA MET A 277 -26.37 34.21 11.14
C MET A 277 -24.98 33.66 11.53
N ASP A 278 -24.28 34.47 12.32
CA ASP A 278 -23.36 34.15 13.42
C ASP A 278 -23.85 32.89 14.17
N ASP A 279 -23.03 31.93 14.62
CA ASP A 279 -22.14 32.08 15.75
C ASP A 279 -21.24 30.84 15.97
N GLY A 280 -20.11 31.02 16.67
CA GLY A 280 -19.53 29.92 17.47
C GLY A 280 -18.14 29.40 17.10
N SER A 281 -17.19 30.33 17.00
CA SER A 281 -15.75 30.12 17.02
C SER A 281 -15.21 29.34 18.24
N ALA A 282 -14.17 28.53 18.02
CA ALA A 282 -13.03 28.42 18.94
C ALA A 282 -11.79 27.87 18.21
N ALA A 283 -10.90 28.80 17.84
CA ALA A 283 -9.55 28.55 17.38
C ALA A 283 -8.61 28.29 18.57
N LEU A 284 -7.55 27.50 18.36
CA LEU A 284 -6.33 27.58 19.15
C LEU A 284 -5.11 27.55 18.22
N SER A 285 -4.60 28.75 17.93
CA SER A 285 -3.24 29.00 17.47
C SER A 285 -2.32 29.08 18.69
N GLY A 286 -1.08 28.59 18.53
CA GLY A 286 -0.08 28.54 19.59
C GLY A 286 0.62 29.87 19.89
N GLN A 287 1.54 29.84 20.86
CA GLN A 287 2.83 30.53 20.81
C GLN A 287 3.73 30.16 22.01
N SER A 288 5.03 30.26 21.73
CA SER A 288 6.22 30.01 22.54
C SER A 288 6.41 30.95 23.74
N ALA A 289 7.10 30.46 24.79
CA ALA A 289 8.18 31.18 25.51
C ALA A 289 8.85 30.26 26.56
N GLY A 290 10.19 30.25 26.62
CA GLY A 290 10.96 29.93 27.84
C GLY A 290 11.64 31.20 28.38
N PRO A 291 12.68 31.13 29.23
CA PRO A 291 12.89 30.32 30.43
C PRO A 291 13.32 31.19 31.66
N SER A 292 13.28 30.65 32.89
CA SER A 292 14.08 31.09 34.07
C SER A 292 13.87 30.07 35.21
N GLY A 293 14.91 29.44 35.77
CA GLY A 293 15.68 29.88 36.95
C GLY A 293 14.91 29.55 38.24
N GLY A 294 15.37 28.85 39.28
CA GLY A 294 16.66 28.37 39.77
C GLY A 294 16.47 28.00 41.26
N TYR A 295 17.51 27.43 41.88
CA TYR A 295 17.64 26.96 43.29
C TYR A 295 17.01 25.59 43.63
N GLY A 296 17.70 24.64 44.25
CA GLY A 296 19.09 24.58 44.72
C GLY A 296 19.27 23.52 45.81
N GLY A 297 20.36 22.73 45.71
CA GLY A 297 21.09 22.06 46.81
C GLY A 297 20.42 20.85 47.48
N LEU A 298 21.12 19.85 48.02
CA LEU A 298 22.54 19.68 48.36
C LEU A 298 22.85 18.17 48.53
N GLU A 299 24.12 17.82 48.31
CA GLU A 299 24.93 16.77 48.98
C GLU A 299 24.51 15.30 48.80
N GLY A 300 25.38 14.37 48.43
CA GLY A 300 26.84 14.26 48.51
C GLY A 300 27.13 12.83 49.00
N SER A 301 27.80 11.97 48.25
CA SER A 301 29.21 11.57 48.43
C SER A 301 29.35 10.21 47.71
N GLY A 302 30.32 10.03 46.80
CA GLY A 302 31.60 9.35 47.07
C GLY A 302 31.44 7.82 46.95
N GLN A 303 32.22 7.03 46.23
CA GLN A 303 33.59 7.12 45.75
C GLN A 303 33.76 6.11 44.60
N ASP A 304 34.60 6.48 43.62
CA ASP A 304 35.30 5.63 42.65
C ASP A 304 36.55 5.00 43.34
N PRO A 305 37.44 4.24 42.68
CA PRO A 305 37.34 3.17 41.67
C PRO A 305 38.15 1.91 42.10
N SER A 306 38.10 0.80 41.35
CA SER A 306 39.30 0.03 40.93
C SER A 306 39.00 -1.34 40.29
N GLY A 307 39.73 -1.63 39.19
CA GLY A 307 40.21 -2.94 38.69
C GLY A 307 39.14 -3.92 38.20
N GLY A 308 39.18 -4.49 37.00
CA GLY A 308 40.31 -4.89 36.17
C GLY A 308 40.34 -6.43 36.06
N ILE A 309 40.69 -6.93 34.86
CA ILE A 309 41.18 -8.29 34.53
C ILE A 309 40.14 -9.26 33.90
N ASP A 310 40.27 -9.39 32.57
CA ASP A 310 40.12 -10.62 31.78
C ASP A 310 41.15 -11.67 32.24
N PRO A 311 40.89 -13.00 32.23
CA PRO A 311 40.98 -13.75 30.96
C PRO A 311 40.18 -15.07 30.85
N ALA A 312 39.86 -15.47 29.61
CA ALA A 312 40.22 -16.75 28.95
C ALA A 312 39.28 -17.04 27.76
#